data_AF-A0AAX1XH33-F1
#
_entry.id   AF-A0AAX1XH33-F1
#
_cell.length_a   1.000
_cell.length_b   1.000
_cell.length_c   1.000
_cell.angle_alpha   90.00
_cell.angle_beta   90.00
_cell.angle_gamma   90.00
#
_symmetry.space_group_name_H-M   'P 1'
#
loop_
_entity.id
_entity.type
_entity.pdbx_description
1 polymer ?
#
loop_
_entity_poly.entity_id
_entity_poly.type
_entity_poly.pdbx_seq_one_letter_code
_entity_poly.pdbx_strand_id
1 'polypeptide(L)'
;MFSRTSIIELVKSLRLRTHNEVEELAIIFDFEEAISGQYIKAKETSIVKFLLANPDLLGPNGANIQYELLEFSIKKYKSGINFDSFDETFPELVNSLKKDGYEVVDNQ
;
A
#
# COMPACT_ATOMS: atom_id res chain seq x y z
N MET A 1 -14.19 0.12 3.78
CA MET A 1 -12.87 -0.10 4.40
C MET A 1 -12.24 -1.30 3.73
N PHE A 2 -10.92 -1.35 3.56
CA PHE A 2 -10.28 -2.53 2.96
C PHE A 2 -10.33 -3.72 3.93
N SER A 3 -10.55 -4.91 3.38
CA SER A 3 -10.43 -6.16 4.11
C SER A 3 -8.98 -6.47 4.46
N ARG A 4 -8.75 -7.44 5.35
CA ARG A 4 -7.40 -7.89 5.70
C ARG A 4 -6.60 -8.33 4.48
N THR A 5 -7.26 -9.03 3.55
CA THR A 5 -6.63 -9.49 2.31
C THR A 5 -6.21 -8.31 1.45
N SER A 6 -7.10 -7.34 1.25
CA SER A 6 -6.79 -6.12 0.47
C SER A 6 -5.65 -5.32 1.08
N ILE A 7 -5.58 -5.22 2.42
CA ILE A 7 -4.47 -4.53 3.11
C ILE A 7 -3.13 -5.28 2.89
N ILE A 8 -3.13 -6.61 2.96
CA ILE A 8 -1.92 -7.41 2.69
C ILE A 8 -1.45 -7.23 1.25
N GLU A 9 -2.36 -7.33 0.28
CA GLU A 9 -2.02 -7.16 -1.13
C GLU A 9 -1.63 -5.70 -1.46
N LEU A 10 -2.21 -4.73 -0.77
CA LEU A 10 -1.84 -3.32 -0.88
C LEU A 10 -0.37 -3.14 -0.47
N VAL A 11 0.03 -3.64 0.70
CA VAL A 11 1.41 -3.49 1.16
C VAL A 11 2.40 -4.19 0.21
N LYS A 12 2.05 -5.35 -0.34
CA LYS A 12 2.87 -6.01 -1.38
C LYS A 12 3.01 -5.16 -2.64
N SER A 13 1.95 -4.44 -3.04
CA SER A 13 1.97 -3.60 -4.24
C SER A 13 2.95 -2.43 -4.14
N LEU A 14 3.30 -1.98 -2.93
CA LEU A 14 4.30 -0.94 -2.69
C LEU A 14 5.70 -1.32 -3.19
N ARG A 15 5.95 -2.62 -3.39
CA ARG A 15 7.21 -3.20 -3.91
C ARG A 15 8.43 -2.62 -3.19
N LEU A 16 8.41 -2.63 -1.86
CA LEU A 16 9.52 -2.17 -1.03
C LEU A 16 10.67 -3.17 -1.13
N ARG A 17 11.84 -2.74 -1.60
CA ARG A 17 13.01 -3.61 -1.85
C ARG A 17 14.14 -3.33 -0.87
N THR A 18 14.23 -2.10 -0.38
CA THR A 18 15.32 -1.64 0.50
C THR A 18 14.78 -1.11 1.83
N HIS A 19 15.63 -1.10 2.85
CA HIS A 19 15.26 -0.54 4.14
C HIS A 19 14.93 0.95 4.03
N ASN A 20 15.69 1.68 3.21
CA ASN A 20 15.47 3.11 2.99
C ASN A 20 14.10 3.39 2.38
N GLU A 21 13.65 2.60 1.39
CA GLU A 21 12.29 2.76 0.85
C GLU A 21 11.20 2.58 1.90
N VAL A 22 11.42 1.71 2.89
CA VAL A 22 10.47 1.54 4.00
C VAL A 22 10.48 2.75 4.92
N GLU A 23 11.66 3.25 5.30
CA GLU A 23 11.78 4.42 6.18
C GLU A 23 11.20 5.68 5.51
N GLU A 24 11.53 5.91 4.23
CA GLU A 24 10.99 7.03 3.45
C GLU A 24 9.47 6.99 3.38
N LEU A 25 8.89 5.81 3.12
CA LEU A 25 7.44 5.64 3.13
C LEU A 25 6.85 5.95 4.50
N ALA A 26 7.46 5.44 5.58
CA ALA A 26 6.97 5.66 6.93
C ALA A 26 6.99 7.14 7.33
N ILE A 27 8.03 7.88 6.93
CA ILE A 27 8.13 9.34 7.13
C ILE A 27 7.06 10.09 6.35
N ILE A 28 6.84 9.73 5.08
CA ILE A 28 5.82 10.39 4.24
C ILE A 28 4.42 10.25 4.85
N PHE A 29 4.16 9.13 5.49
CA PHE A 29 2.84 8.75 5.99
C PHE A 29 2.71 8.77 7.53
N ASP A 30 3.72 9.29 8.24
CA ASP A 30 3.75 9.49 9.69
C ASP A 30 3.45 8.21 10.50
N PHE A 31 4.19 7.12 10.20
CA PHE A 31 4.07 5.84 10.92
C PHE A 31 5.41 5.18 11.29
N GLU A 32 6.50 5.94 11.37
CA GLU A 32 7.85 5.45 11.66
C GLU A 32 7.90 4.58 12.92
N GLU A 33 7.19 4.97 13.99
CA GLU A 33 7.14 4.23 15.25
C GLU A 33 6.51 2.83 15.13
N ALA A 34 5.68 2.62 14.10
CA ALA A 34 5.07 1.32 13.84
C ALA A 34 6.01 0.36 13.11
N ILE A 35 7.06 0.87 12.45
CA ILE A 35 8.00 0.04 11.70
C ILE A 35 8.88 -0.77 12.65
N SER A 36 8.90 -2.09 12.43
CA SER A 36 9.69 -3.00 13.24
C SER A 36 10.25 -4.18 12.44
N GLY A 37 11.37 -4.73 12.93
CA GLY A 37 11.99 -5.93 12.39
C GLY A 37 13.25 -5.69 11.54
N GLN A 38 14.07 -6.73 11.45
CA GLN A 38 15.39 -6.69 10.80
C GLN A 38 15.36 -6.90 9.28
N TYR A 39 14.29 -7.49 8.75
CA TYR A 39 14.15 -7.84 7.34
C TYR A 39 12.98 -7.10 6.70
N ILE A 40 13.04 -6.82 5.39
CA ILE A 40 11.98 -6.10 4.66
C ILE A 40 10.61 -6.72 4.89
N LYS A 41 10.48 -8.05 4.80
CA LYS A 41 9.21 -8.76 5.06
C LYS A 41 8.66 -8.53 6.48
N ALA A 42 9.54 -8.41 7.48
CA ALA A 42 9.11 -8.12 8.84
C ALA A 42 8.56 -6.69 8.94
N LYS A 43 9.22 -5.73 8.26
CA LYS A 43 8.74 -4.36 8.17
C LYS A 43 7.42 -4.25 7.40
N GLU A 44 7.27 -4.92 6.25
CA GLU A 44 5.99 -5.01 5.54
C GLU A 44 4.88 -5.57 6.44
N THR A 45 5.19 -6.60 7.24
CA THR A 45 4.25 -7.15 8.22
C THR A 45 3.86 -6.12 9.28
N SER A 46 4.79 -5.28 9.73
CA SER A 46 4.49 -4.20 10.67
C SER A 46 3.59 -3.12 10.06
N ILE A 47 3.77 -2.78 8.78
CA ILE A 47 2.86 -1.88 8.04
C ILE A 47 1.46 -2.49 7.96
N VAL A 48 1.33 -3.77 7.61
CA VAL A 48 0.03 -4.46 7.58
C VAL A 48 -0.66 -4.37 8.95
N LYS A 49 0.07 -4.68 10.03
CA LYS A 49 -0.49 -4.62 11.40
C LYS A 49 -0.93 -3.21 11.76
N PHE A 50 -0.14 -2.20 11.40
CA PHE A 50 -0.46 -0.79 11.64
C PHE A 50 -1.75 -0.39 10.93
N LEU A 51 -1.89 -0.70 9.64
CA LEU A 51 -3.10 -0.37 8.86
C LEU A 51 -4.35 -1.10 9.37
N LEU A 52 -4.19 -2.33 9.87
CA LEU A 52 -5.28 -3.11 10.48
C LEU A 52 -5.71 -2.55 11.84
N ALA A 53 -4.78 -2.03 12.63
CA ALA A 53 -5.06 -1.44 13.93
C ALA A 53 -5.69 -0.05 13.82
N ASN A 54 -5.44 0.66 12.71
CA ASN A 54 -5.85 2.05 12.49
C ASN A 54 -6.65 2.21 11.19
N PRO A 55 -7.84 1.60 11.09
CA PRO A 55 -8.61 1.56 9.83
C PRO A 55 -9.08 2.93 9.33
N ASP A 56 -9.30 3.88 10.24
CA ASP A 56 -9.85 5.21 9.95
C ASP A 56 -8.79 6.31 10.02
N LEU A 57 -7.51 5.95 10.14
CA LEU A 57 -6.42 6.92 10.21
C LEU A 57 -6.34 7.73 8.92
N LEU A 58 -6.13 9.03 9.09
CA LEU A 58 -5.93 9.93 7.96
C LEU A 58 -4.46 9.90 7.54
N GLY A 59 -4.23 9.89 6.23
CA GLY A 59 -2.92 10.07 5.63
C GLY A 59 -2.53 11.54 5.52
N PRO A 60 -1.35 11.81 4.92
CA PRO A 60 -0.80 13.16 4.81
C PRO A 60 -1.68 14.13 4.01
N ASN A 61 -2.57 13.65 3.15
CA ASN A 61 -3.48 14.50 2.39
C ASN A 61 -4.88 14.63 3.04
N GLY A 62 -5.05 14.10 4.25
CA GLY A 62 -6.31 14.16 5.00
C GLY A 62 -7.38 13.17 4.50
N ALA A 63 -7.05 12.29 3.55
CA ALA A 63 -7.90 11.16 3.18
C ALA A 63 -7.52 9.93 4.02
N ASN A 64 -8.22 8.81 3.88
CA ASN A 64 -7.86 7.59 4.59
C ASN A 64 -6.49 7.08 4.11
N ILE A 65 -5.61 6.74 5.05
CA ILE A 65 -4.24 6.32 4.76
C ILE A 65 -4.16 5.11 3.81
N GLN A 66 -5.12 4.17 3.89
CA GLN A 66 -5.14 2.99 3.02
C GLN A 66 -5.39 3.38 1.56
N TYR A 67 -6.23 4.40 1.32
CA TYR A 67 -6.50 4.92 -0.02
C TYR A 67 -5.29 5.69 -0.56
N GLU A 68 -4.68 6.53 0.27
CA GLU A 68 -3.50 7.29 -0.13
C GLU A 68 -2.30 6.36 -0.44
N LEU A 69 -2.13 5.27 0.31
CA LEU A 69 -1.12 4.25 0.00
C LEU A 69 -1.41 3.51 -1.32
N LEU A 70 -2.69 3.25 -1.62
CA LEU A 70 -3.07 2.66 -2.91
C LEU A 70 -2.74 3.60 -4.05
N GLU A 71 -3.08 4.88 -3.92
CA GLU A 71 -2.70 5.91 -4.90
C GLU A 71 -1.19 6.03 -5.06
N PHE A 72 -0.45 6.01 -3.95
CA PHE A 72 1.01 6.03 -3.97
C PHE A 72 1.56 4.83 -4.74
N SER A 73 1.03 3.62 -4.50
CA SER A 73 1.41 2.40 -5.21
C SER A 73 1.16 2.51 -6.71
N ILE A 74 -0.02 3.00 -7.11
CA ILE A 74 -0.38 3.22 -8.52
C ILE A 74 0.55 4.27 -9.15
N LYS A 75 0.81 5.40 -8.48
CA LYS A 75 1.71 6.45 -8.96
C LYS A 75 3.16 5.94 -9.11
N LYS A 76 3.65 5.18 -8.12
CA LYS A 76 4.98 4.54 -8.15
C LYS A 76 5.08 3.55 -9.31
N TYR A 77 4.03 2.78 -9.55
CA TYR A 77 3.93 1.88 -10.70
C TYR A 77 3.97 2.65 -12.02
N LYS A 78 3.11 3.65 -12.22
CA LYS A 78 3.07 4.47 -13.45
C LYS A 78 4.39 5.21 -13.74
N SER A 79 5.12 5.61 -12.70
CA SER A 79 6.41 6.29 -12.86
C SER A 79 7.56 5.35 -13.26
N GLY A 80 7.37 4.04 -13.15
CA GLY A 80 8.36 3.03 -13.51
C GLY A 80 8.28 2.60 -14.98
N ILE A 81 9.30 1.88 -15.44
CA ILE A 81 9.26 1.16 -16.72
C ILE A 81 8.45 -0.11 -16.51
N ASN A 82 7.16 -0.06 -16.83
CA ASN A 82 6.26 -1.22 -16.84
C ASN A 82 5.62 -1.34 -18.22
N PHE A 83 5.45 -2.57 -18.68
CA PHE A 83 4.86 -2.89 -19.99
C PHE A 83 3.39 -3.31 -19.89
N ASP A 84 2.96 -3.63 -18.67
CA ASP A 84 1.61 -4.08 -18.34
C ASP A 84 0.87 -2.95 -17.60
N SER A 85 -0.43 -3.11 -17.45
CA SER A 85 -1.26 -2.26 -16.59
C SER A 85 -1.10 -2.61 -15.11
N PHE A 86 -1.53 -1.71 -14.21
CA PHE A 86 -1.45 -1.94 -12.77
C PHE A 86 -2.26 -3.16 -12.33
N ASP A 87 -3.44 -3.34 -12.91
CA ASP A 87 -4.35 -4.46 -12.65
C ASP A 87 -3.83 -5.80 -13.18
N GLU A 88 -3.15 -5.81 -14.32
CA GLU A 88 -2.44 -7.00 -14.82
C GLU A 88 -1.27 -7.39 -13.91
N THR A 89 -0.58 -6.40 -13.34
CA THR A 89 0.57 -6.64 -12.45
C THR A 89 0.16 -7.06 -11.04
N PHE A 90 -0.92 -6.50 -10.51
CA PHE A 90 -1.41 -6.76 -9.15
C PHE A 90 -2.85 -7.29 -9.16
N PRO A 91 -3.12 -8.42 -9.83
CA PRO A 91 -4.47 -8.93 -10.01
C PRO A 91 -5.10 -9.32 -8.66
N GLU A 92 -4.31 -9.80 -7.70
CA GLU A 92 -4.80 -10.15 -6.36
C GLU A 92 -5.27 -8.95 -5.56
N LEU A 93 -4.58 -7.81 -5.69
CA LEU A 93 -4.99 -6.56 -5.07
C LEU A 93 -6.31 -6.09 -5.70
N VAL A 94 -6.37 -6.02 -7.03
CA VAL A 94 -7.59 -5.57 -7.73
C VAL A 94 -8.78 -6.47 -7.43
N ASN A 95 -8.59 -7.79 -7.44
CA ASN A 95 -9.64 -8.75 -7.13
C ASN A 95 -10.12 -8.66 -5.69
N SER A 96 -9.23 -8.41 -4.73
CA SER A 96 -9.60 -8.25 -3.32
C SER A 96 -10.34 -6.92 -3.07
N LEU A 97 -9.87 -5.83 -3.68
CA LEU A 97 -10.57 -4.53 -3.65
C LEU A 97 -11.97 -4.63 -4.27
N LYS A 98 -12.12 -5.34 -5.39
CA LYS A 98 -13.42 -5.59 -6.02
C LYS A 98 -14.39 -6.34 -5.11
N LYS A 99 -13.92 -7.33 -4.36
CA LYS A 99 -14.72 -8.05 -3.34
C LYS A 99 -15.14 -7.14 -2.19
N ASP A 100 -14.31 -6.15 -1.87
CA ASP A 100 -14.60 -5.15 -0.85
C ASP A 100 -15.55 -4.03 -1.35
N GLY A 101 -15.98 -4.08 -2.61
CA GLY A 101 -16.89 -3.10 -3.22
C GLY A 101 -16.19 -1.89 -3.84
N TYR A 102 -14.87 -1.97 -4.08
CA TYR A 102 -14.09 -0.91 -4.71
C TYR A 102 -13.74 -1.25 -6.16
N GLU A 103 -13.63 -0.22 -6.99
CA GLU A 103 -13.15 -0.33 -8.35
C GLU A 103 -11.89 0.50 -8.52
N VAL A 104 -10.83 -0.11 -9.06
CA VAL A 104 -9.60 0.59 -9.40
C VAL A 104 -9.78 1.15 -10.80
N VAL A 105 -9.99 2.45 -10.91
CA VAL A 105 -10.15 3.14 -12.20
C VAL A 105 -8.80 3.71 -12.61
N ASP A 106 -8.16 3.08 -13.59
CA ASP A 106 -6.96 3.64 -14.20
C ASP A 106 -7.37 4.73 -15.20
N ASN A 107 -7.49 5.96 -14.71
CA ASN A 107 -7.61 7.12 -15.59
C ASN A 107 -6.24 7.36 -16.22
N GLN A 108 -6.11 6.95 -17.49
CA GLN A 108 -4.95 7.25 -18.34
C GLN A 108 -4.78 8.75 -18.57
#